data_AF-A0A1A8UVE8-F1
#
_entry.id   AF-A0A1A8UVE8-F1
#
_cell.length_a   1.000
_cell.length_b   1.000
_cell.length_c   1.000
_cell.angle_alpha   90.00
_cell.angle_beta   90.00
_cell.angle_gamma   90.00
#
_symmetry.space_group_name_H-M   'P 1'
#
loop_
_entity.id
_entity.type
_entity.pdbx_description
1 polymer ?
#
loop_
_entity_poly.entity_id
_entity_poly.type
_entity_poly.pdbx_seq_one_letter_code
_entity_poly.pdbx_strand_id
1 'polypeptide(L)'
;DNYSDLFKIPLSLHKTVSERIRNIVNGTNPDVVTGITYNLRVGALAYSESSQKTTKEEIISLIQMVQESPKFSAKDKKQLLGQISKTHTEIFVKYFGNKLSNVNMLLL
;
A
#
# COMPACT_ATOMS: atom_id res chain seq x y z
N ASP A 1 25.58 -35.75 14.75
CA ASP A 1 26.64 -34.75 14.52
C ASP A 1 26.35 -33.88 13.31
N ASN A 2 25.60 -32.77 13.45
CA ASN A 2 25.70 -31.61 12.55
C ASN A 2 25.02 -30.32 13.09
N TYR A 3 25.01 -30.12 14.41
CA TYR A 3 24.37 -28.94 15.01
C TYR A 3 25.24 -27.67 14.89
N SER A 4 26.54 -27.82 14.64
CA SER A 4 27.49 -26.73 14.47
C SER A 4 27.35 -25.99 13.13
N ASP A 5 26.77 -26.64 12.11
CA ASP A 5 26.54 -26.02 10.80
C ASP A 5 25.22 -25.22 10.75
N LEU A 6 24.28 -25.49 11.67
CA LEU A 6 22.96 -24.86 11.69
C LEU A 6 23.02 -23.35 11.96
N PHE A 7 24.06 -22.90 12.66
CA PHE A 7 24.30 -21.48 12.99
C PHE A 7 25.35 -20.82 12.09
N LYS A 8 25.89 -21.55 11.11
CA LYS A 8 26.81 -20.95 10.13
C LYS A 8 26.00 -20.09 9.17
N ILE A 9 26.28 -18.80 9.20
CA ILE A 9 25.77 -17.89 8.17
C ILE A 9 26.29 -18.38 6.81
N PRO A 10 25.42 -18.67 5.84
CA PRO A 10 25.86 -19.07 4.51
C PRO A 10 26.81 -18.03 3.93
N LEU A 11 27.94 -18.47 3.36
CA LEU A 11 28.95 -17.58 2.77
C LEU A 11 28.34 -16.63 1.71
N SER A 12 27.31 -17.09 1.02
CA SER A 12 26.50 -16.30 0.09
C SER A 12 25.83 -15.10 0.79
N LEU A 13 25.25 -15.27 1.97
CA LEU A 13 24.64 -14.18 2.73
C LEU A 13 25.70 -13.17 3.18
N HIS A 14 26.85 -13.63 3.67
CA HIS A 14 27.95 -12.75 4.05
C HIS A 14 28.43 -11.90 2.87
N LYS A 15 28.59 -12.50 1.69
CA LYS A 15 28.97 -11.80 0.46
C LYS A 15 27.92 -10.77 0.06
N THR A 16 26.65 -11.16 0.04
CA THR A 16 25.53 -10.28 -0.32
C THR A 16 25.41 -9.08 0.62
N VAL A 17 25.54 -9.30 1.94
CA VAL A 17 25.47 -8.23 2.94
C VAL A 17 26.68 -7.30 2.83
N SER A 18 27.89 -7.84 2.70
CA SER A 18 29.12 -7.05 2.56
C SER A 18 29.08 -6.15 1.32
N GLU A 19 28.64 -6.72 0.20
CA GLU A 19 28.49 -6.00 -1.06
C GLU A 19 27.44 -4.89 -0.97
N ARG A 20 26.31 -5.16 -0.30
CA ARG A 20 25.28 -4.15 -0.03
C ARG A 20 25.83 -3.00 0.80
N ILE A 21 26.54 -3.29 1.89
CA ILE A 21 27.14 -2.27 2.77
C ILE A 21 28.14 -1.42 1.98
N ARG A 22 28.99 -2.06 1.15
CA ARG A 22 29.94 -1.36 0.29
C ARG A 22 29.25 -0.37 -0.65
N ASN A 23 28.16 -0.77 -1.28
CA ASN A 23 27.39 0.11 -2.17
C ASN A 23 26.79 1.30 -1.41
N ILE A 24 26.25 1.08 -0.20
CA ILE A 24 25.75 2.17 0.66
C ILE A 24 26.86 3.17 0.97
N VAL A 25 28.04 2.69 1.42
CA VAL A 25 29.19 3.54 1.78
C VAL A 25 29.68 4.36 0.58
N ASN A 26 29.65 3.77 -0.62
CA ASN A 26 30.06 4.42 -1.86
C ASN A 26 28.97 5.33 -2.47
N GLY A 27 27.80 5.42 -1.85
CA GLY A 27 26.66 6.18 -2.39
C GLY A 27 26.09 5.60 -3.69
N THR A 28 26.41 4.36 -4.04
CA THR A 28 25.89 3.65 -5.20
C THR A 28 24.62 2.89 -4.84
N ASN A 29 23.85 2.45 -5.85
CA ASN A 29 22.61 1.73 -5.61
C ASN A 29 22.89 0.37 -4.92
N PRO A 30 22.42 0.15 -3.68
CA PRO A 30 22.71 -1.05 -2.90
C PRO A 30 22.00 -2.30 -3.39
N ASP A 31 21.01 -2.16 -4.26
CA ASP A 31 20.14 -3.25 -4.70
C ASP A 31 20.57 -3.84 -6.06
N VAL A 32 21.61 -3.30 -6.69
CA VAL A 32 22.11 -3.74 -8.03
C VAL A 32 22.66 -5.17 -8.02
N VAL A 33 23.26 -5.60 -6.91
CA VAL A 33 23.98 -6.89 -6.84
C VAL A 33 23.22 -7.95 -6.06
N THR A 34 22.28 -7.55 -5.19
CA THR A 34 21.72 -8.46 -4.20
C THR A 34 20.58 -9.31 -4.72
N GLY A 35 19.85 -8.90 -5.76
CA GLY A 35 18.67 -9.61 -6.30
C GLY A 35 17.50 -9.76 -5.31
N ILE A 36 17.72 -9.46 -4.03
CA ILE A 36 16.74 -9.45 -2.95
C ILE A 36 15.98 -8.13 -3.05
N THR A 37 14.92 -8.14 -3.82
CA THR A 37 14.00 -7.00 -3.99
C THR A 37 12.84 -7.11 -3.01
N TYR A 38 13.13 -7.04 -1.71
CA TYR A 38 12.06 -6.78 -0.73
C TYR A 38 11.93 -5.26 -0.59
N ASN A 39 10.73 -4.74 -0.88
CA ASN A 39 10.45 -3.30 -1.05
C ASN A 39 11.35 -2.67 -2.13
N LEU A 40 11.08 -2.94 -3.41
CA LEU A 40 11.67 -2.17 -4.52
C LEU A 40 11.52 -0.68 -4.21
N ARG A 41 12.65 0.03 -4.12
CA ARG A 41 12.68 1.47 -3.94
C ARG A 41 12.22 2.14 -5.22
N VAL A 42 10.90 2.26 -5.39
CA VAL A 42 10.32 3.14 -6.39
C VAL A 42 10.86 4.54 -6.10
N GLY A 43 11.35 5.24 -7.14
CA GLY A 43 11.85 6.60 -6.98
C GLY A 43 10.82 7.48 -6.27
N ALA A 44 11.27 8.36 -5.37
CA ALA A 44 10.37 9.10 -4.47
C ALA A 44 9.23 9.84 -5.19
N LEU A 45 9.49 10.37 -6.38
CA LEU A 45 8.49 11.01 -7.24
C LEU A 45 7.47 10.01 -7.79
N ALA A 46 7.93 8.92 -8.41
CA ALA A 46 7.04 7.88 -8.92
C ALA A 46 6.22 7.22 -7.80
N TYR A 47 6.79 7.08 -6.60
CA TYR A 47 6.06 6.63 -5.41
C TYR A 47 5.02 7.66 -4.97
N SER A 48 5.37 8.95 -4.88
CA SER A 48 4.42 9.99 -4.45
C SER A 48 3.24 10.13 -5.40
N GLU A 49 3.49 10.10 -6.71
CA GLU A 49 2.44 10.22 -7.73
C GLU A 49 1.53 8.99 -7.78
N SER A 50 2.12 7.79 -7.77
CA SER A 50 1.34 6.55 -7.79
C SER A 50 0.60 6.32 -6.47
N SER A 51 1.26 6.52 -5.33
CA SER A 51 0.69 6.26 -4.00
C SER A 51 -0.51 7.14 -3.72
N GLN A 52 -0.49 8.43 -4.10
CA GLN A 52 -1.63 9.29 -3.85
C GLN A 52 -2.85 8.90 -4.68
N LYS A 53 -2.63 8.51 -5.95
CA LYS A 53 -3.70 8.06 -6.84
C LYS A 53 -4.28 6.72 -6.38
N THR A 54 -3.42 5.73 -6.13
CA THR A 54 -3.85 4.39 -5.67
C THR A 54 -4.53 4.47 -4.32
N THR A 55 -4.04 5.28 -3.38
CA THR A 55 -4.67 5.46 -2.07
C THR A 55 -6.10 6.01 -2.20
N LYS A 56 -6.31 6.99 -3.10
CA LYS A 56 -7.66 7.54 -3.36
C LYS A 56 -8.60 6.48 -3.92
N GLU A 57 -8.14 5.69 -4.88
CA GLU A 57 -8.92 4.61 -5.50
C GLU A 57 -9.26 3.50 -4.49
N GLU A 58 -8.30 3.08 -3.67
CA GLU A 58 -8.51 2.08 -2.62
C GLU A 58 -9.53 2.54 -1.56
N ILE A 59 -9.49 3.81 -1.14
CA ILE A 59 -10.48 4.36 -0.20
C ILE A 59 -11.89 4.31 -0.82
N ILE A 60 -12.02 4.61 -2.11
CA ILE A 60 -13.32 4.51 -2.81
C ILE A 60 -13.80 3.05 -2.84
N SER A 61 -12.91 2.11 -3.17
CA SER A 61 -13.20 0.67 -3.15
C SER A 61 -13.64 0.19 -1.76
N LEU A 62 -13.02 0.69 -0.69
CA LEU A 62 -13.41 0.38 0.69
C LEU A 62 -14.81 0.91 1.03
N ILE A 63 -15.14 2.14 0.60
CA ILE A 63 -16.48 2.71 0.79
C ILE A 63 -17.52 1.80 0.11
N GLN A 64 -17.29 1.43 -1.15
CA GLN A 64 -18.16 0.53 -1.91
C GLN A 64 -18.32 -0.83 -1.23
N MET A 65 -17.21 -1.46 -0.84
CA MET A 65 -17.21 -2.74 -0.14
C MET A 65 -18.07 -2.68 1.13
N VAL A 66 -17.92 -1.64 1.95
CA VAL A 66 -18.69 -1.50 3.19
C VAL A 66 -20.18 -1.31 2.89
N GLN A 67 -20.54 -0.54 1.86
CA GLN A 67 -21.93 -0.31 1.48
C GLN A 67 -22.61 -1.60 0.97
N GLU A 68 -21.93 -2.32 0.09
CA GLU A 68 -22.50 -3.45 -0.65
C GLU A 68 -22.38 -4.79 0.10
N SER A 69 -21.42 -4.92 1.02
CA SER A 69 -21.21 -6.16 1.76
C SER A 69 -22.40 -6.49 2.66
N PRO A 70 -22.97 -7.71 2.56
CA PRO A 70 -24.02 -8.18 3.46
C PRO A 70 -23.45 -8.57 4.84
N LYS A 71 -22.13 -8.64 5.00
CA LYS A 71 -21.47 -9.07 6.25
C LYS A 71 -21.58 -8.03 7.37
N PHE A 72 -21.83 -6.76 7.03
CA PHE A 72 -21.87 -5.67 7.99
C PHE A 72 -23.31 -5.32 8.35
N SER A 73 -23.58 -5.16 9.65
CA SER A 73 -24.86 -4.61 10.10
C SER A 73 -24.99 -3.12 9.74
N ALA A 74 -26.20 -2.57 9.78
CA ALA A 74 -26.41 -1.14 9.54
C ALA A 74 -25.60 -0.26 10.52
N LYS A 75 -25.44 -0.70 11.77
CA LYS A 75 -24.66 -0.01 12.80
C LYS A 75 -23.17 0.00 12.42
N ASP A 76 -22.63 -1.14 12.00
CA ASP A 76 -21.22 -1.27 11.63
C ASP A 76 -20.89 -0.49 10.37
N LYS A 77 -21.77 -0.54 9.35
CA LYS A 77 -21.65 0.29 8.15
C LYS A 77 -21.58 1.77 8.50
N LYS A 78 -22.50 2.25 9.35
CA LYS A 78 -22.50 3.65 9.80
C LYS A 78 -21.22 4.02 10.55
N GLN A 79 -20.71 3.13 11.41
CA GLN A 79 -19.49 3.37 12.16
C GLN A 79 -18.26 3.44 11.23
N LEU A 80 -18.07 2.46 10.35
CA LEU A 80 -16.95 2.38 9.42
C LEU A 80 -16.93 3.57 8.45
N LEU A 81 -18.08 3.85 7.81
CA LEU A 81 -18.21 5.01 6.92
C LEU A 81 -18.02 6.33 7.68
N GLY A 82 -18.45 6.41 8.94
CA GLY A 82 -18.22 7.57 9.80
C GLY A 82 -16.76 7.79 10.18
N GLN A 83 -15.92 6.75 10.20
CA GLN A 83 -14.47 6.92 10.37
C GLN A 83 -13.83 7.41 9.08
N ILE A 84 -14.19 6.81 7.95
CA ILE A 84 -13.67 7.21 6.63
C ILE A 84 -14.02 8.67 6.33
N SER A 85 -15.24 9.12 6.66
CA SER A 85 -15.66 10.50 6.42
C SER A 85 -14.89 11.53 7.25
N LYS A 86 -14.48 11.18 8.47
CA LYS A 86 -13.67 12.04 9.34
C LYS A 86 -12.22 12.12 8.87
N THR A 87 -11.64 11.00 8.46
CA THR A 87 -10.22 10.94 8.06
C THR A 87 -9.99 11.43 6.63
N HIS A 88 -10.95 11.20 5.73
CA HIS A 88 -10.83 11.47 4.29
C HIS A 88 -12.05 12.20 3.74
N THR A 89 -12.39 13.36 4.33
CA THR A 89 -13.61 14.12 4.01
C THR A 89 -13.74 14.46 2.53
N GLU A 90 -12.67 14.91 1.87
CA GLU A 90 -12.70 15.30 0.45
C GLU A 90 -13.08 14.12 -0.46
N ILE A 91 -12.49 12.94 -0.21
CA ILE A 91 -12.77 11.73 -0.99
C ILE A 91 -14.21 11.27 -0.75
N PHE A 92 -14.65 11.29 0.51
CA PHE A 92 -16.01 10.93 0.89
C PHE A 92 -17.04 11.82 0.20
N VAL A 93 -16.88 13.15 0.28
CA VAL A 93 -17.78 14.12 -0.37
C VAL A 93 -17.81 13.92 -1.88
N LYS A 94 -16.64 13.75 -2.53
CA LYS A 94 -16.56 13.54 -3.98
C LYS A 94 -17.25 12.25 -4.41
N TYR A 95 -17.06 11.15 -3.68
CA TYR A 95 -17.68 9.87 -3.99
C TYR A 95 -19.22 9.96 -3.95
N PHE A 96 -19.78 10.51 -2.87
CA PHE A 96 -21.24 10.64 -2.73
C PHE A 96 -21.81 11.71 -3.66
N GLY A 97 -21.09 12.81 -3.90
CA GLY A 97 -21.48 13.83 -4.88
C GLY A 97 -21.63 13.26 -6.29
N ASN A 98 -20.64 12.46 -6.75
CA ASN A 98 -20.68 11.81 -8.06
C ASN A 98 -21.78 10.74 -8.15
N LYS A 99 -22.03 9.99 -7.07
CA LYS A 99 -23.15 9.02 -7.03
C LYS A 99 -24.49 9.72 -7.18
N LEU A 100 -24.70 10.84 -6.50
CA LEU A 100 -25.94 11.62 -6.58
C LEU A 100 -26.15 12.23 -7.97
N SER A 101 -25.10 12.77 -8.60
CA SER A 101 -25.21 13.28 -9.97
C SER A 101 -25.56 12.18 -10.97
N ASN A 102 -24.98 10.99 -10.82
CA ASN A 102 -25.27 9.85 -11.69
C ASN A 102 -26.72 9.35 -11.52
N VAL A 103 -27.26 9.35 -10.30
CA VAL A 103 -28.67 9.01 -10.06
C VAL A 103 -29.59 10.05 -10.70
N ASN A 104 -29.29 11.35 -10.56
CA ASN A 104 -30.09 12.40 -11.21
C ASN A 104 -30.08 12.29 -12.74
N MET A 105 -28.95 11.91 -13.34
CA MET A 105 -28.84 11.69 -14.79
C MET A 105 -29.60 10.45 -15.30
N LEU A 106 -29.87 9.47 -14.43
CA LEU A 106 -30.67 8.28 -14.78
C LEU A 106 -32.18 8.50 -14.62
N LEU A 107 -32.58 9.60 -13.97
CA LEU A 107 -33.98 9.96 -13.69
C LEU A 107 -34.52 11.05 -14.65
N LEU A 108 -33.68 11.57 -15.55
CA LEU A 108 -34.02 12.49 -16.63
C LEU A 108 -34.11 11.74 -17.96
#